data_AF-A0A3B9BHK0-F1
#
_entry.id   AF-A0A3B9BHK0-F1
#
_cell.length_a   1.000
_cell.length_b   1.000
_cell.length_c   1.000
_cell.angle_alpha   90.00
_cell.angle_beta   90.00
_cell.angle_gamma   90.00
#
_symmetry.space_group_name_H-M   'P 1'
#
loop_
_entity.id
_entity.type
_entity.pdbx_description
1 polymer ?
#
loop_
_entity_poly.entity_id
_entity_poly.type
_entity_poly.pdbx_seq_one_letter_code
_entity_poly.pdbx_strand_id
1 'polypeptide(L)'
;MPWGKPAARMREMISAMRAIWANWYDGEPLDFRGEFYTHTLMTPVFTPTPSPFGPPRVFLAAVGPMMTEVAADLCDGMLVHPLTSTRYLELHTLPVIEEGLKKRGLTRQDFELSYPVFVVSGQTEEQFAESKQAIKQRIAFYASTPAYRRVLDTHGWGSLQPELNLMSKQGKWVEMGELIEDDILNTFAVVGEPREIVPMIKQRYTGLVDRITINFSYAPVAERPALIRELAS
;
A
#
# COMPACT_ATOMS: atom_id res chain seq x y z
N MET A 1 -9.56 1.79 22.71
CA MET A 1 -9.58 0.45 22.08
C MET A 1 -8.24 -0.20 22.35
N PRO A 2 -8.14 -1.29 23.14
CA PRO A 2 -6.87 -1.98 23.33
C PRO A 2 -6.39 -2.54 21.98
N TRP A 3 -5.11 -2.31 21.68
CA TRP A 3 -4.47 -2.85 20.47
C TRP A 3 -4.31 -4.36 20.65
N GLY A 4 -5.07 -5.16 19.91
CA GLY A 4 -5.08 -6.61 20.01
C GLY A 4 -3.94 -7.28 19.24
N LYS A 5 -4.22 -8.44 18.64
CA LYS A 5 -3.29 -9.20 17.78
C LYS A 5 -3.64 -8.99 16.29
N PRO A 6 -3.38 -7.81 15.67
CA PRO A 6 -3.91 -7.47 14.35
C PRO A 6 -3.42 -8.41 13.24
N ALA A 7 -2.12 -8.76 13.22
CA ALA A 7 -1.58 -9.65 12.18
C ALA A 7 -2.14 -11.08 12.31
N ALA A 8 -2.19 -11.63 13.53
CA ALA A 8 -2.78 -12.97 13.77
C ALA A 8 -4.26 -13.01 13.40
N ARG A 9 -5.03 -11.98 13.79
CA ARG A 9 -6.44 -11.88 13.45
C ARG A 9 -6.68 -11.69 11.94
N MET A 10 -5.81 -10.96 11.25
CA MET A 10 -5.89 -10.81 9.79
C MET A 10 -5.57 -12.12 9.08
N ARG A 11 -4.53 -12.83 9.51
CA ARG A 11 -4.18 -14.16 9.00
C ARG A 11 -5.37 -15.10 9.09
N GLU A 12 -5.97 -15.18 10.27
CA GLU A 12 -7.11 -16.07 10.50
C GLU A 12 -8.35 -15.65 9.71
N MET A 13 -8.62 -14.34 9.59
CA MET A 13 -9.72 -13.84 8.76
C MET A 13 -9.59 -14.30 7.30
N ILE A 14 -8.39 -14.17 6.72
CA ILE A 14 -8.14 -14.56 5.33
C ILE A 14 -8.25 -16.08 5.17
N SER A 15 -7.71 -16.87 6.11
CA SER A 15 -7.84 -18.33 6.09
C SER A 15 -9.29 -18.78 6.23
N ALA A 16 -10.07 -18.15 7.12
CA ALA A 16 -11.49 -18.41 7.33
C ALA A 16 -12.31 -18.13 6.05
N MET A 17 -12.03 -17.00 5.41
CA MET A 17 -12.63 -16.63 4.13
C MET A 17 -12.28 -17.64 3.02
N ARG A 18 -11.02 -18.06 2.91
CA ARG A 18 -10.60 -19.06 1.91
C ARG A 18 -11.24 -20.42 2.15
N ALA A 19 -11.45 -20.84 3.40
CA ALA A 19 -12.17 -22.08 3.72
C ALA A 19 -13.65 -22.01 3.26
N ILE A 20 -14.30 -20.85 3.40
CA ILE A 20 -15.64 -20.63 2.85
C ILE A 20 -15.64 -20.75 1.33
N TRP A 21 -14.65 -20.16 0.66
CA TRP A 21 -14.55 -20.26 -0.81
C TRP A 21 -14.24 -21.68 -1.28
N ALA A 22 -13.37 -22.42 -0.61
CA ALA A 22 -13.11 -23.83 -0.92
C ALA A 22 -14.39 -24.67 -0.81
N ASN A 23 -15.25 -24.39 0.18
CA ASN A 23 -16.57 -25.01 0.22
C ASN A 23 -17.45 -24.64 -0.98
N TRP A 24 -17.50 -23.36 -1.36
CA TRP A 24 -18.36 -22.88 -2.44
C TRP A 24 -17.92 -23.35 -3.83
N TYR A 25 -16.62 -23.35 -4.11
CA TYR A 25 -16.07 -23.58 -5.45
C TYR A 25 -15.54 -25.01 -5.63
N ASP A 26 -14.99 -25.63 -4.58
CA ASP A 26 -14.35 -26.94 -4.65
C ASP A 26 -15.15 -28.04 -3.92
N GLY A 27 -16.19 -27.65 -3.17
CA GLY A 27 -17.07 -28.57 -2.44
C GLY A 27 -16.46 -29.12 -1.14
N GLU A 28 -15.36 -28.54 -0.65
CA GLU A 28 -14.73 -28.98 0.60
C GLU A 28 -15.66 -28.78 1.80
N PRO A 29 -15.71 -29.70 2.79
CA PRO A 29 -16.49 -29.50 4.00
C PRO A 29 -16.04 -28.26 4.78
N LEU A 30 -16.98 -27.39 5.16
CA LEU A 30 -16.66 -26.23 5.98
C LEU A 30 -16.56 -26.61 7.46
N ASP A 31 -15.34 -26.70 8.00
CA ASP A 31 -15.05 -26.89 9.44
C ASP A 31 -13.85 -26.02 9.90
N PHE A 32 -13.96 -24.71 9.70
CA PHE A 32 -12.92 -23.77 10.13
C PHE A 32 -13.08 -23.42 11.61
N ARG A 33 -12.01 -23.63 12.41
CA ARG A 33 -11.97 -23.34 13.84
C ARG A 33 -10.64 -22.68 14.20
N GLY A 34 -10.65 -21.37 14.43
CA GLY A 34 -9.48 -20.60 14.85
C GLY A 34 -9.65 -19.93 16.21
N GLU A 35 -8.68 -19.11 16.61
CA GLU A 35 -8.69 -18.34 17.86
C GLU A 35 -9.76 -17.22 17.84
N PHE A 36 -10.02 -16.63 16.67
CA PHE A 36 -10.87 -15.45 16.49
C PHE A 36 -12.17 -15.73 15.72
N TYR A 37 -12.21 -16.73 14.84
CA TYR A 37 -13.31 -17.05 13.94
C TYR A 37 -13.60 -18.55 13.96
N THR A 38 -14.89 -18.88 13.85
CA THR A 38 -15.36 -20.26 13.71
C THR A 38 -16.47 -20.30 12.67
N HIS A 39 -16.28 -21.08 11.61
CA HIS A 39 -17.24 -21.27 10.53
C HIS A 39 -17.37 -22.77 10.25
N THR A 40 -18.51 -23.33 10.63
CA THR A 40 -18.74 -24.79 10.58
C THR A 40 -20.12 -25.15 10.00
N LEU A 41 -20.80 -24.17 9.40
CA LEU A 41 -22.15 -24.32 8.85
C LEU A 41 -22.23 -23.56 7.53
N MET A 42 -22.50 -24.27 6.44
CA MET A 42 -22.83 -23.70 5.14
C MET A 42 -24.10 -24.34 4.61
N THR A 43 -25.23 -23.63 4.72
CA THR A 43 -26.50 -24.09 4.18
C THR A 43 -26.64 -23.65 2.72
N PRO A 44 -27.41 -24.37 1.86
CA PRO A 44 -27.58 -24.01 0.45
C PRO A 44 -28.04 -22.57 0.20
N VAL A 45 -28.78 -21.96 1.13
CA VAL A 45 -29.23 -20.55 1.01
C VAL A 45 -28.12 -19.51 1.21
N PHE A 46 -26.96 -19.91 1.74
CA PHE A 46 -25.78 -19.04 1.92
C PHE A 46 -24.71 -19.27 0.86
N THR A 47 -24.83 -20.33 0.06
CA THR A 47 -23.91 -20.63 -1.03
C THR A 47 -24.30 -19.83 -2.28
N PRO A 48 -23.41 -18.95 -2.79
CA PRO A 48 -23.70 -18.21 -4.01
C PRO A 48 -23.71 -19.16 -5.23
N THR A 49 -24.37 -18.72 -6.30
CA THR A 49 -24.22 -19.39 -7.60
C THR A 49 -22.74 -19.35 -8.02
N PRO A 50 -22.15 -20.48 -8.46
CA PRO A 50 -20.77 -20.51 -8.89
C PRO A 50 -20.48 -19.46 -9.97
N SER A 51 -19.49 -18.61 -9.71
CA SER A 51 -18.96 -17.64 -10.67
C SER A 51 -18.00 -18.35 -11.64
N PRO A 52 -18.08 -18.11 -12.97
CA PRO A 52 -17.12 -18.67 -13.92
C PRO A 52 -15.71 -18.10 -13.75
N PHE A 53 -15.55 -17.03 -12.96
CA PHE A 53 -14.26 -16.38 -12.69
C PHE A 53 -13.55 -16.90 -11.43
N GLY A 54 -14.16 -17.85 -10.71
CA GLY A 54 -13.63 -18.37 -9.44
C GLY A 54 -13.69 -17.35 -8.29
N PRO A 55 -13.00 -17.64 -7.17
CA PRO A 55 -12.91 -16.71 -6.05
C PRO A 55 -12.11 -15.45 -6.43
N PRO A 56 -12.47 -14.27 -5.89
CA PRO A 56 -11.76 -13.03 -6.18
C PRO A 56 -10.34 -13.03 -5.56
N ARG A 57 -9.42 -12.33 -6.22
CA ARG A 57 -8.06 -12.10 -5.68
C ARG A 57 -8.10 -11.29 -4.39
N VAL A 58 -7.22 -11.61 -3.45
CA VAL A 58 -7.10 -11.00 -2.13
C VAL A 58 -5.85 -10.14 -2.08
N PHE A 59 -6.03 -8.85 -1.80
CA PHE A 59 -4.94 -7.90 -1.58
C PHE A 59 -4.99 -7.40 -0.14
N LEU A 60 -3.84 -7.32 0.51
CA LEU A 60 -3.72 -6.84 1.89
C LEU A 60 -2.85 -5.59 1.97
N ALA A 61 -3.31 -4.56 2.65
CA ALA A 61 -2.47 -3.41 2.97
C ALA A 61 -1.49 -3.76 4.10
N ALA A 62 -0.21 -3.49 3.90
CA ALA A 62 0.82 -3.77 4.89
C ALA A 62 1.95 -2.71 4.85
N VAL A 63 2.60 -2.54 6.00
CA VAL A 63 3.73 -1.62 6.20
C VAL A 63 4.81 -2.30 7.05
N GLY A 64 4.40 -2.84 8.20
CA GLY A 64 5.29 -3.57 9.10
C GLY A 64 5.53 -5.03 8.65
N PRO A 65 6.60 -5.67 9.13
CA PRO A 65 7.00 -7.01 8.70
C PRO A 65 5.91 -8.05 8.98
N MET A 66 5.30 -8.03 10.16
CA MET A 66 4.27 -9.02 10.52
C MET A 66 3.06 -9.02 9.58
N MET A 67 2.61 -7.85 9.11
CA MET A 67 1.49 -7.79 8.16
C MET A 67 1.93 -8.13 6.73
N THR A 68 3.20 -7.81 6.41
CA THR A 68 3.83 -8.18 5.14
C THR A 68 3.95 -9.70 5.01
N GLU A 69 4.33 -10.40 6.09
CA GLU A 69 4.33 -11.85 6.17
C GLU A 69 2.94 -12.44 5.93
N VAL A 70 1.89 -11.87 6.53
CA VAL A 70 0.51 -12.33 6.30
C VAL A 70 0.12 -12.16 4.84
N ALA A 71 0.48 -11.03 4.21
CA ALA A 71 0.23 -10.80 2.80
C ALA A 71 0.96 -11.83 1.94
N ALA A 72 2.25 -12.03 2.17
CA ALA A 72 3.07 -12.97 1.42
C ALA A 72 2.60 -14.43 1.55
N ASP A 73 2.13 -14.82 2.73
CA ASP A 73 1.70 -16.19 2.99
C ASP A 73 0.31 -16.54 2.43
N LEU A 74 -0.61 -15.57 2.37
CA LEU A 74 -2.04 -15.86 2.15
C LEU A 74 -2.71 -15.07 1.02
N CYS A 75 -2.09 -14.00 0.54
CA CYS A 75 -2.69 -13.09 -0.44
C CYS A 75 -2.11 -13.28 -1.84
N ASP A 76 -2.80 -12.69 -2.80
CA ASP A 76 -2.42 -12.65 -4.23
C ASP A 76 -1.67 -11.33 -4.57
N GLY A 77 -1.56 -10.44 -3.58
CA GLY A 77 -0.85 -9.17 -3.69
C GLY A 77 -0.92 -8.34 -2.42
N MET A 78 -0.22 -7.21 -2.44
CA MET A 78 -0.13 -6.28 -1.33
C MET A 78 -0.35 -4.84 -1.79
N LEU A 79 -1.10 -4.08 -0.99
CA LEU A 79 -1.24 -2.64 -1.17
C LEU A 79 -0.16 -1.95 -0.35
N VAL A 80 0.82 -1.35 -1.04
CA VAL A 80 1.90 -0.60 -0.40
C VAL A 80 1.34 0.74 0.09
N HIS A 81 1.79 1.22 1.24
CA HIS A 81 1.42 2.55 1.71
C HIS A 81 2.29 3.62 1.03
N PRO A 82 1.76 4.80 0.62
CA PRO A 82 2.53 5.81 -0.12
C PRO A 82 3.73 6.38 0.64
N LEU A 83 3.73 6.31 1.98
CA LEU A 83 4.91 6.58 2.82
C LEU A 83 5.82 5.33 2.92
N THR A 84 6.17 4.73 1.78
CA THR A 84 7.09 3.59 1.68
C THR A 84 8.07 3.86 0.53
N SER A 85 9.22 4.47 0.80
CA SER A 85 10.23 4.68 -0.24
C SER A 85 10.64 3.38 -0.95
N THR A 86 11.09 3.46 -2.20
CA THR A 86 11.65 2.32 -2.93
C THR A 86 12.75 1.60 -2.15
N ARG A 87 13.66 2.36 -1.53
CA ARG A 87 14.71 1.81 -0.66
C ARG A 87 14.18 0.97 0.51
N TYR A 88 13.14 1.44 1.21
CA TYR A 88 12.51 0.66 2.29
C TYR A 88 11.85 -0.61 1.72
N LEU A 89 11.18 -0.49 0.57
CA LEU A 89 10.56 -1.62 -0.10
C LEU A 89 11.60 -2.71 -0.43
N GLU A 90 12.73 -2.33 -0.99
CA GLU A 90 13.84 -3.23 -1.34
C GLU A 90 14.53 -3.85 -0.11
N LEU A 91 14.82 -3.05 0.91
CA LEU A 91 15.61 -3.50 2.07
C LEU A 91 14.79 -4.28 3.11
N HIS A 92 13.49 -4.01 3.21
CA HIS A 92 12.69 -4.51 4.33
C HIS A 92 11.43 -5.27 3.90
N THR A 93 10.79 -4.87 2.81
CA THR A 93 9.50 -5.45 2.42
C THR A 93 9.68 -6.64 1.47
N LEU A 94 10.46 -6.49 0.40
CA LEU A 94 10.68 -7.53 -0.59
C LEU A 94 11.30 -8.80 -0.01
N PRO A 95 12.31 -8.75 0.89
CA PRO A 95 12.87 -9.97 1.47
C PRO A 95 11.83 -10.79 2.25
N VAL A 96 10.91 -10.12 2.93
CA VAL A 96 9.81 -10.77 3.67
C VAL A 96 8.82 -11.41 2.69
N ILE A 97 8.50 -10.72 1.60
CA ILE A 97 7.62 -11.24 0.55
C ILE A 97 8.24 -12.48 -0.10
N GLU A 98 9.48 -12.39 -0.55
CA GLU A 98 10.18 -13.47 -1.26
C GLU A 98 10.28 -14.74 -0.40
N GLU A 99 10.58 -14.60 0.89
CA GLU A 99 10.61 -15.73 1.82
C GLU A 99 9.23 -16.36 2.01
N GLY A 100 8.16 -15.56 2.11
CA GLY A 100 6.78 -16.07 2.18
C GLY A 100 6.36 -16.79 0.90
N LEU A 101 6.68 -16.23 -0.27
CA LEU A 101 6.38 -16.84 -1.57
C LEU A 101 7.14 -18.16 -1.76
N LYS A 102 8.41 -18.21 -1.36
CA LYS A 102 9.23 -19.43 -1.41
C LYS A 102 8.60 -20.58 -0.61
N LYS A 103 8.05 -20.31 0.58
CA LYS A 103 7.33 -21.33 1.39
C LYS A 103 6.09 -21.87 0.69
N ARG A 104 5.47 -21.08 -0.18
CA ARG A 104 4.31 -21.45 -1.00
C ARG A 104 4.70 -22.10 -2.34
N GLY A 105 5.99 -22.21 -2.64
CA GLY A 105 6.46 -22.65 -3.96
C GLY A 105 6.16 -21.64 -5.08
N LEU A 106 5.99 -20.36 -4.73
CA LEU A 106 5.67 -19.27 -5.65
C LEU A 106 6.88 -18.36 -5.89
N THR A 107 6.78 -17.55 -6.93
CA THR A 107 7.77 -16.55 -7.33
C THR A 107 7.19 -15.14 -7.24
N ARG A 108 8.03 -14.11 -7.43
CA ARG A 108 7.56 -12.71 -7.49
C ARG A 108 6.50 -12.46 -8.57
N GLN A 109 6.44 -13.27 -9.64
CA GLN A 109 5.45 -13.11 -10.71
C GLN A 109 4.03 -13.53 -10.26
N ASP A 110 3.92 -14.33 -9.21
CA ASP A 110 2.65 -14.82 -8.67
C ASP A 110 2.04 -13.85 -7.63
N PHE A 111 2.72 -12.74 -7.32
CA PHE A 111 2.33 -11.81 -6.27
C PHE A 111 2.46 -10.35 -6.72
N GLU A 112 1.37 -9.60 -6.60
CA GLU A 112 1.28 -8.26 -7.17
C GLU A 112 1.43 -7.15 -6.13
N LEU A 113 2.34 -6.22 -6.36
CA LEU A 113 2.48 -5.00 -5.58
C LEU A 113 1.74 -3.84 -6.24
N SER A 114 0.75 -3.29 -5.55
CA SER A 114 0.08 -2.05 -5.94
C SER A 114 0.59 -0.89 -5.10
N TYR A 115 1.17 0.11 -5.75
CA TYR A 115 1.81 1.25 -5.11
C TYR A 115 1.07 2.55 -5.42
N PRO A 116 0.50 3.24 -4.42
CA PRO A 116 -0.04 4.58 -4.57
C PRO A 116 1.09 5.62 -4.58
N VAL A 117 1.20 6.39 -5.66
CA VAL A 117 2.27 7.38 -5.83
C VAL A 117 1.79 8.77 -5.43
N PHE A 118 2.59 9.48 -4.62
CA PHE A 118 2.44 10.91 -4.47
C PHE A 118 3.04 11.64 -5.67
N VAL A 119 2.30 12.63 -6.18
CA VAL A 119 2.73 13.45 -7.30
C VAL A 119 2.63 14.92 -6.90
N VAL A 120 3.70 15.66 -7.18
CA VAL A 120 3.74 17.13 -7.11
C VAL A 120 3.95 17.66 -8.52
N SER A 121 2.93 18.33 -9.04
CA SER A 121 2.93 18.90 -10.39
C SER A 121 1.81 19.94 -10.54
N GLY A 122 1.91 20.82 -11.53
CA GLY A 122 0.90 21.85 -11.83
C GLY A 122 1.05 22.38 -13.26
N GLN A 123 -0.02 22.96 -13.83
CA GLN A 123 0.03 23.65 -15.13
C GLN A 123 0.54 25.10 -15.00
N THR A 124 0.60 25.60 -13.76
CA THR A 124 1.12 26.91 -13.40
C THR A 124 1.99 26.77 -12.16
N GLU A 125 2.86 27.76 -11.94
CA GLU A 125 3.70 27.83 -10.74
C GLU A 125 2.88 27.86 -9.44
N GLU A 126 1.73 28.52 -9.46
CA GLU A 126 0.79 28.55 -8.33
C GLU A 126 0.27 27.14 -8.01
N GLN A 127 -0.22 26.42 -9.03
CA GLN A 127 -0.69 25.03 -8.85
C GLN A 127 0.42 24.10 -8.39
N PHE A 128 1.64 24.27 -8.91
CA PHE A 128 2.80 23.50 -8.49
C PHE A 128 3.13 23.75 -7.01
N ALA A 129 3.17 25.02 -6.59
CA ALA A 129 3.44 25.41 -5.21
C ALA A 129 2.36 24.88 -4.24
N GLU A 130 1.08 24.97 -4.61
CA GLU A 130 -0.04 24.41 -3.84
C GLU A 130 0.08 22.88 -3.71
N SER A 131 0.35 22.19 -4.82
CA SER A 131 0.56 20.74 -4.83
C SER A 131 1.73 20.34 -3.94
N LYS A 132 2.86 21.06 -4.03
CA LYS A 132 4.06 20.83 -3.21
C LYS A 132 3.74 20.95 -1.73
N GLN A 133 3.07 22.03 -1.32
CA GLN A 133 2.67 22.24 0.08
C GLN A 133 1.70 21.17 0.57
N ALA A 134 0.67 20.84 -0.21
CA ALA A 134 -0.31 19.82 0.17
C ALA A 134 0.34 18.43 0.38
N ILE A 135 1.27 18.04 -0.50
CA ILE A 135 1.98 16.76 -0.36
C ILE A 135 2.96 16.78 0.82
N LYS A 136 3.68 17.89 1.05
CA LYS A 136 4.53 18.04 2.25
C LYS A 136 3.72 17.86 3.53
N GLN A 137 2.57 18.51 3.66
CA GLN A 137 1.69 18.36 4.83
C GLN A 137 1.18 16.92 4.98
N ARG A 138 0.84 16.24 3.88
CA ARG A 138 0.37 14.86 3.91
C ARG A 138 1.47 13.86 4.30
N ILE A 139 2.69 14.05 3.79
CA ILE A 139 3.86 13.29 4.22
C ILE A 139 4.10 13.50 5.71
N ALA A 140 4.07 14.75 6.18
CA ALA A 140 4.26 15.10 7.58
C ALA A 140 3.23 14.43 8.50
N PHE A 141 1.95 14.43 8.09
CA PHE A 141 0.89 13.73 8.81
C PHE A 141 1.16 12.22 8.93
N TYR A 142 1.51 11.55 7.83
CA TYR A 142 1.84 10.12 7.89
C TYR A 142 3.10 9.86 8.72
N ALA A 143 4.14 10.67 8.53
CA ALA A 143 5.39 10.60 9.28
C ALA A 143 5.21 10.84 10.78
N SER A 144 4.13 11.52 11.22
CA SER A 144 3.79 11.68 12.64
C SER A 144 3.35 10.38 13.32
N THR A 145 2.92 9.36 12.57
CA THR A 145 2.38 8.11 13.12
C THR A 145 3.51 7.15 13.50
N PRO A 146 3.57 6.62 14.75
CA PRO A 146 4.69 5.78 15.22
C PRO A 146 5.02 4.57 14.34
N ALA A 147 4.02 3.99 13.67
CA ALA A 147 4.20 2.83 12.80
C ALA A 147 5.14 3.08 11.60
N TYR A 148 5.29 4.34 11.15
CA TYR A 148 6.14 4.69 10.01
C TYR A 148 7.56 5.07 10.38
N ARG A 149 7.92 5.10 11.67
CA ARG A 149 9.26 5.50 12.10
C ARG A 149 10.36 4.67 11.43
N ARG A 150 10.12 3.36 11.23
CA ARG A 150 11.08 2.46 10.54
C ARG A 150 11.39 2.89 9.11
N VAL A 151 10.40 3.44 8.41
CA VAL A 151 10.61 3.98 7.05
C VAL A 151 11.53 5.20 7.11
N LEU A 152 11.31 6.10 8.08
CA LEU A 152 12.17 7.27 8.26
C LEU A 152 13.58 6.89 8.74
N ASP A 153 13.71 5.92 9.64
CA ASP A 153 15.00 5.41 10.14
C ASP A 153 15.88 4.89 8.99
N THR A 154 15.27 4.31 7.93
CA THR A 154 15.99 3.83 6.74
C THR A 154 16.75 4.94 5.99
N HIS A 155 16.30 6.19 6.16
CA HIS A 155 16.88 7.39 5.56
C HIS A 155 17.57 8.30 6.59
N GLY A 156 17.66 7.87 7.85
CA GLY A 156 18.23 8.69 8.94
C GLY A 156 17.32 9.80 9.47
N TRP A 157 16.03 9.81 9.11
CA TRP A 157 15.05 10.83 9.52
C TRP A 157 14.17 10.41 10.71
N GLY A 158 14.56 9.37 11.45
CA GLY A 158 13.77 8.80 12.53
C GLY A 158 13.41 9.77 13.67
N SER A 159 14.20 10.84 13.85
CA SER A 159 13.94 11.90 14.83
C SER A 159 12.76 12.80 14.46
N LEU A 160 12.36 12.86 13.19
CA LEU A 160 11.20 13.67 12.75
C LEU A 160 9.88 13.12 13.29
N GLN A 161 9.75 11.80 13.41
CA GLN A 161 8.49 11.19 13.85
C GLN A 161 7.98 11.72 15.21
N PRO A 162 8.76 11.70 16.30
CA PRO A 162 8.29 12.20 17.59
C PRO A 162 7.96 13.70 17.58
N GLU A 163 8.70 14.51 16.82
CA GLU A 163 8.42 15.95 16.67
C GLU A 163 7.11 16.18 15.91
N LEU A 164 6.94 15.54 14.76
CA LEU A 164 5.71 15.58 13.97
C LEU A 164 4.51 15.04 14.76
N ASN A 165 4.69 14.01 15.60
CA ASN A 165 3.64 13.47 16.47
C ASN A 165 3.18 14.48 17.53
N LEU A 166 4.12 15.27 18.07
CA LEU A 166 3.78 16.33 19.02
C LEU A 166 3.02 17.45 18.30
N MET A 167 3.51 17.90 17.15
CA MET A 167 2.88 18.96 16.36
C MET A 167 1.47 18.58 15.88
N SER A 168 1.24 17.32 15.49
CA SER A 168 -0.08 16.85 15.04
C SER A 168 -1.12 16.94 16.15
N LYS A 169 -0.73 16.68 17.41
CA LYS A 169 -1.60 16.83 18.58
C LYS A 169 -1.86 18.29 18.95
N GLN A 170 -1.00 19.19 18.51
CA GLN A 170 -1.15 20.64 18.67
C GLN A 170 -1.94 21.29 17.52
N GLY A 171 -2.32 20.52 16.48
CA GLY A 171 -3.05 21.03 15.32
C GLY A 171 -2.21 21.86 14.34
N LYS A 172 -0.87 21.77 14.42
CA LYS A 172 0.09 22.56 13.62
C LYS A 172 0.29 21.97 12.21
N TRP A 173 -0.80 21.77 11.48
CA TRP A 173 -0.79 20.99 10.24
C TRP A 173 0.04 21.62 9.11
N VAL A 174 0.04 22.95 9.01
CA VAL A 174 0.79 23.67 7.98
C VAL A 174 2.28 23.66 8.33
N GLU A 175 2.61 23.99 9.57
CA GLU A 175 4.00 24.04 10.07
C GLU A 175 4.66 22.66 10.06
N MET A 176 3.90 21.58 10.29
CA MET A 176 4.39 20.21 10.10
C MET A 176 4.92 19.97 8.69
N GLY A 177 4.24 20.55 7.68
CA GLY A 177 4.67 20.46 6.30
C GLY A 177 6.01 21.15 6.05
N GLU A 178 6.33 22.20 6.81
CA GLU A 178 7.59 22.95 6.65
C GLU A 178 8.81 22.07 6.97
N LEU A 179 8.69 21.13 7.92
CA LEU A 179 9.74 20.17 8.29
C LEU A 179 10.04 19.10 7.22
N ILE A 180 9.23 19.03 6.15
CA ILE A 180 9.46 18.09 5.05
C ILE A 180 10.34 18.74 3.99
N GLU A 181 11.65 18.64 4.16
CA GLU A 181 12.62 19.17 3.20
C GLU A 181 12.50 18.50 1.82
N ASP A 182 13.07 19.14 0.80
CA ASP A 182 12.96 18.68 -0.59
C ASP A 182 13.52 17.27 -0.78
N ASP A 183 14.56 16.87 -0.06
CA ASP A 183 15.08 15.49 -0.11
C ASP A 183 14.07 14.46 0.40
N ILE A 184 13.33 14.80 1.46
CA ILE A 184 12.27 13.96 2.02
C ILE A 184 11.10 13.90 1.05
N LEU A 185 10.69 15.05 0.52
CA LEU A 185 9.62 15.14 -0.47
C LEU A 185 9.94 14.27 -1.70
N ASN A 186 11.11 14.44 -2.30
CA ASN A 186 11.53 13.72 -3.51
C ASN A 186 11.70 12.20 -3.29
N THR A 187 11.90 11.77 -2.05
CA THR A 187 11.98 10.36 -1.67
C THR A 187 10.61 9.67 -1.69
N PHE A 188 9.54 10.37 -1.30
CA PHE A 188 8.19 9.80 -1.23
C PHE A 188 7.27 10.22 -2.37
N ALA A 189 7.59 11.30 -3.08
CA ALA A 189 6.81 11.85 -4.18
C ALA A 189 7.62 11.94 -5.47
N VAL A 190 6.92 11.85 -6.60
CA VAL A 190 7.45 12.24 -7.91
C VAL A 190 7.12 13.72 -8.11
N VAL A 191 8.15 14.55 -8.24
CA VAL A 191 8.05 16.01 -8.31
C VAL A 191 8.59 16.46 -9.67
N GLY A 192 7.76 17.12 -10.48
CA GLY A 192 8.19 17.58 -11.80
C GLY A 192 7.07 18.18 -12.65
N GLU A 193 7.43 18.59 -13.85
CA GLU A 193 6.49 19.14 -14.83
C GLU A 193 5.47 18.08 -15.28
N PRO A 194 4.25 18.46 -15.68
CA PRO A 194 3.20 17.53 -16.08
C PRO A 194 3.64 16.45 -17.09
N ARG A 195 4.47 16.84 -18.06
CA ARG A 195 5.01 15.97 -19.11
C ARG A 195 6.08 14.97 -18.63
N GLU A 196 6.64 15.19 -17.44
CA GLU A 196 7.75 14.41 -16.88
C GLU A 196 7.28 13.38 -15.85
N ILE A 197 6.08 13.56 -15.28
CA ILE A 197 5.54 12.69 -14.22
C ILE A 197 5.49 11.23 -14.65
N VAL A 198 4.91 10.91 -15.82
CA VAL A 198 4.80 9.51 -16.28
C VAL A 198 6.20 8.89 -16.54
N PRO A 199 7.12 9.54 -17.28
CA PRO A 199 8.49 9.06 -17.40
C PRO A 199 9.20 8.82 -16.06
N MET A 200 9.09 9.75 -15.11
CA MET A 200 9.73 9.63 -13.80
C MET A 200 9.14 8.49 -12.96
N ILE A 201 7.82 8.26 -13.04
CA ILE A 201 7.18 7.11 -12.39
C ILE A 201 7.72 5.81 -12.98
N LYS A 202 7.76 5.66 -14.31
CA LYS A 202 8.31 4.47 -14.95
C LYS A 202 9.76 4.23 -14.52
N GLN A 203 10.60 5.26 -14.59
CA GLN A 203 12.00 5.17 -14.17
C GLN A 203 12.15 4.70 -12.71
N ARG A 204 11.29 5.17 -11.80
CA ARG A 204 11.40 4.87 -10.37
C ARG A 204 10.83 3.50 -10.00
N TYR A 205 9.83 3.01 -10.71
CA TYR A 205 8.98 1.92 -10.24
C TYR A 205 8.95 0.68 -11.15
N THR A 206 9.35 0.79 -12.42
CA THR A 206 9.42 -0.35 -13.34
C THR A 206 10.37 -1.42 -12.79
N GLY A 207 9.90 -2.67 -12.77
CA GLY A 207 10.64 -3.82 -12.22
C GLY A 207 10.55 -3.97 -10.70
N LEU A 208 10.06 -2.95 -9.98
CA LEU A 208 9.94 -2.98 -8.53
C LEU A 208 8.49 -3.26 -8.08
N VAL A 209 7.52 -2.58 -8.70
CA VAL A 209 6.08 -2.70 -8.40
C VAL A 209 5.30 -3.02 -9.66
N ASP A 210 4.17 -3.69 -9.49
CA ASP A 210 3.41 -4.29 -10.59
C ASP A 210 2.23 -3.39 -11.02
N ARG A 211 1.71 -2.55 -10.11
CA ARG A 211 0.66 -1.58 -10.38
C ARG A 211 0.90 -0.25 -9.70
N ILE A 212 0.53 0.82 -10.39
CA ILE A 212 0.53 2.18 -9.85
C ILE A 212 -0.89 2.65 -9.64
N THR A 213 -1.17 3.16 -8.44
CA THR A 213 -2.37 3.96 -8.16
C THR A 213 -1.97 5.43 -8.15
N ILE A 214 -2.58 6.23 -9.01
CA ILE A 214 -2.20 7.62 -9.22
C ILE A 214 -3.43 8.50 -9.42
N ASN A 215 -3.34 9.75 -8.96
CA ASN A 215 -4.27 10.81 -9.30
C ASN A 215 -3.60 11.82 -10.25
N PHE A 216 -4.13 11.95 -11.46
CA PHE A 216 -3.69 12.93 -12.47
C PHE A 216 -4.37 14.30 -12.30
N SER A 217 -4.55 14.77 -11.06
CA SER A 217 -5.27 16.03 -10.78
C SER A 217 -4.60 17.26 -11.37
N TYR A 218 -3.28 17.20 -11.61
CA TYR A 218 -2.50 18.23 -12.29
C TYR A 218 -2.81 18.36 -13.79
N ALA A 219 -3.46 17.36 -14.39
CA ALA A 219 -3.80 17.34 -15.82
C ALA A 219 -5.29 17.63 -16.05
N PRO A 220 -5.63 18.32 -17.16
CA PRO A 220 -7.02 18.46 -17.61
C PRO A 220 -7.71 17.10 -17.75
N VAL A 221 -8.99 17.02 -17.41
CA VAL A 221 -9.76 15.75 -17.41
C VAL A 221 -9.70 15.04 -18.77
N ALA A 222 -9.70 15.81 -19.87
CA ALA A 222 -9.61 15.29 -21.23
C ALA A 222 -8.29 14.56 -21.54
N GLU A 223 -7.20 14.91 -20.86
CA GLU A 223 -5.86 14.35 -21.09
C GLU A 223 -5.57 13.12 -20.23
N ARG A 224 -6.25 12.98 -19.08
CA ARG A 224 -6.01 11.88 -18.12
C ARG A 224 -6.07 10.48 -18.74
N PRO A 225 -7.01 10.15 -19.66
CA PRO A 225 -7.02 8.84 -20.30
C PRO A 225 -5.76 8.55 -21.12
N ALA A 226 -5.13 9.56 -21.72
CA ALA A 226 -3.87 9.39 -22.46
C ALA A 226 -2.72 9.10 -21.51
N LEU A 227 -2.62 9.83 -20.39
CA LEU A 227 -1.61 9.60 -19.35
C LEU A 227 -1.74 8.21 -18.70
N ILE A 228 -2.98 7.71 -18.51
CA ILE A 228 -3.22 6.35 -18.02
C ILE A 228 -2.69 5.32 -19.01
N ARG A 229 -2.95 5.49 -20.32
CA ARG A 229 -2.46 4.59 -21.36
C ARG A 229 -0.94 4.63 -21.49
N GLU A 230 -0.36 5.83 -21.38
CA GLU A 230 1.09 6.00 -21.38
C GLU A 230 1.74 5.32 -20.19
N LEU A 231 1.18 5.46 -18.97
CA LEU A 231 1.71 4.80 -17.79
C LEU A 231 1.61 3.27 -17.86
N ALA A 232 0.58 2.75 -18.54
CA ALA A 232 0.34 1.32 -18.69
C ALA A 232 1.16 0.64 -19.82
N SER A 233 1.86 1.40 -20.67
CA SER A 233 2.71 0.88 -21.75
C SER A 233 4.13 0.56 -21.32
#